data_AF-A0A963L2E0-F1
#
_entry.id   AF-A0A963L2E0-F1
#
_cell.length_a   1.000
_cell.length_b   1.000
_cell.length_c   1.000
_cell.angle_alpha   90.00
_cell.angle_beta   90.00
_cell.angle_gamma   90.00
#
_symmetry.space_group_name_H-M   'P 1'
#
loop_
_entity.id
_entity.type
_entity.pdbx_description
1 polymer ?
#
loop_
_entity_poly.entity_id
_entity_poly.type
_entity_poly.pdbx_seq_one_letter_code
_entity_poly.pdbx_strand_id
1 'polypeptide(L)'
;MSAAAATADDTAPAKPKSKKLLFIIIGVLVLALIGGGAALFLLKKSQAADEGDGEDAATSHQENTHAVAKRDPKVPPTFLPLDSMVVNLADPGGNRFAQLGITLQLPDSHVADEIKVYMPTIRNGILILISQRTA
;
A
#
# COMPACT_ATOMS: atom_id res chain seq x y z
N MET A 1 4.98 -58.82 20.44
CA MET A 1 4.02 -58.21 19.50
C MET A 1 4.78 -57.86 18.22
N SER A 2 4.31 -58.40 17.09
CA SER A 2 4.96 -58.40 15.77
C SER A 2 5.15 -57.03 15.13
N ALA A 3 6.19 -56.94 14.30
CA ALA A 3 6.41 -55.96 13.25
C ALA A 3 5.90 -56.47 11.88
N ALA A 4 5.84 -55.54 10.90
CA ALA A 4 5.88 -55.71 9.43
C ALA A 4 4.59 -55.45 8.60
N ALA A 5 4.67 -54.36 7.81
CA ALA A 5 4.46 -54.23 6.35
C ALA A 5 3.15 -54.65 5.65
N ALA A 6 2.54 -53.63 5.03
CA ALA A 6 2.17 -53.49 3.60
C ALA A 6 0.99 -54.25 2.94
N THR A 7 0.16 -53.42 2.28
CA THR A 7 -0.69 -53.59 1.09
C THR A 7 -1.89 -54.55 1.11
N ALA A 8 -3.07 -53.96 0.90
CA ALA A 8 -4.00 -54.40 -0.14
C ALA A 8 -4.93 -53.23 -0.50
N ASP A 9 -4.83 -52.77 -1.75
CA ASP A 9 -5.92 -52.11 -2.47
C ASP A 9 -7.22 -52.91 -2.29
N ASP A 10 -8.31 -52.24 -1.95
CA ASP A 10 -9.64 -52.72 -2.34
C ASP A 10 -10.42 -51.57 -2.96
N THR A 11 -10.40 -51.59 -4.28
CA THR A 11 -11.16 -50.72 -5.15
C THR A 11 -12.61 -51.20 -5.15
N ALA A 12 -13.52 -50.24 -4.94
CA ALA A 12 -14.97 -50.35 -4.98
C ALA A 12 -15.59 -51.25 -6.08
N PRO A 13 -16.89 -51.54 -5.96
CA PRO A 13 -17.75 -51.53 -7.13
C PRO A 13 -18.85 -50.47 -6.96
N ALA A 14 -18.58 -49.23 -7.38
CA ALA A 14 -19.64 -48.26 -7.63
C ALA A 14 -20.28 -48.59 -8.99
N LYS A 15 -21.57 -48.92 -8.95
CA LYS A 15 -22.44 -49.23 -10.10
C LYS A 15 -22.19 -48.31 -11.31
N PRO A 16 -22.29 -48.84 -12.55
CA PRO A 16 -21.95 -48.11 -13.76
C PRO A 16 -22.89 -46.90 -13.95
N LYS A 17 -22.37 -45.70 -13.73
CA LYS A 17 -23.08 -44.45 -14.05
C LYS A 17 -23.23 -44.38 -15.57
N SER A 18 -24.47 -44.43 -16.03
CA SER A 18 -24.80 -44.28 -17.45
C SER A 18 -24.21 -42.97 -17.97
N LYS A 19 -23.65 -42.98 -19.19
CA LYS A 19 -22.97 -41.83 -19.81
C LYS A 19 -23.83 -40.54 -19.77
N LYS A 20 -25.17 -40.69 -19.77
CA LYS A 20 -26.14 -39.58 -19.64
C LYS A 20 -26.01 -38.82 -18.30
N LEU A 21 -25.77 -39.52 -17.19
CA LEU A 21 -25.60 -38.90 -15.86
C LEU A 21 -24.26 -38.14 -15.76
N LEU A 22 -23.21 -38.64 -16.42
CA LEU A 22 -21.93 -37.94 -16.53
C LEU A 22 -22.07 -36.64 -17.34
N PHE A 23 -22.78 -36.68 -18.47
CA PHE A 23 -23.05 -35.48 -19.27
C PHE A 23 -23.93 -34.45 -18.54
N ILE A 24 -24.91 -34.89 -17.73
CA ILE A 24 -25.72 -33.99 -16.88
C ILE A 24 -24.85 -33.32 -15.82
N ILE A 25 -23.97 -34.08 -15.14
CA ILE A 25 -23.07 -33.52 -14.12
C ILE A 25 -22.10 -32.51 -14.75
N ILE A 26 -21.52 -32.83 -15.91
CA ILE A 26 -20.62 -31.91 -16.64
C ILE A 26 -21.39 -30.66 -17.07
N GLY A 27 -22.62 -30.80 -17.59
CA GLY A 27 -23.46 -29.67 -17.98
C GLY A 27 -23.79 -28.74 -16.81
N VAL A 28 -24.15 -29.29 -15.65
CA VAL A 28 -24.40 -28.51 -14.43
C VAL A 28 -23.13 -27.82 -13.93
N LEU A 29 -21.96 -28.47 -14.03
CA LEU A 29 -20.69 -27.91 -13.61
C LEU A 29 -20.24 -26.75 -14.51
N VAL A 30 -20.46 -26.85 -15.82
CA VAL A 30 -20.22 -25.75 -16.78
C VAL A 30 -21.19 -24.60 -16.55
N LEU A 31 -22.48 -24.87 -16.33
CA LEU A 31 -23.47 -23.84 -16.00
C LEU A 31 -23.15 -23.11 -14.69
N ALA A 32 -22.69 -23.84 -13.66
CA ALA A 32 -22.28 -23.25 -12.40
C ALA A 32 -21.02 -22.37 -12.54
N LEU A 33 -20.07 -22.72 -13.40
CA LEU A 33 -18.88 -21.91 -13.66
C LEU A 33 -19.22 -20.62 -14.43
N ILE A 34 -20.16 -20.66 -15.37
CA ILE A 34 -20.61 -19.47 -16.11
C ILE A 34 -21.45 -18.55 -15.20
N GLY A 35 -22.39 -19.12 -14.45
CA GLY A 35 -23.23 -18.36 -13.51
C GLY A 35 -22.45 -17.79 -12.33
N GLY A 36 -21.50 -18.57 -11.80
CA GLY A 36 -20.55 -18.12 -10.78
C GLY A 36 -19.71 -16.95 -11.29
N GLY A 37 -19.08 -17.10 -12.47
CA GLY A 37 -18.22 -16.11 -13.12
C GLY A 37 -18.89 -14.75 -13.38
N ALA A 38 -20.15 -14.76 -13.81
CA ALA A 38 -20.91 -13.53 -14.07
C ALA A 38 -21.25 -12.76 -12.77
N ALA A 39 -21.54 -13.47 -11.68
CA ALA A 39 -21.89 -12.84 -10.41
C ALA A 39 -20.70 -12.11 -9.76
N LEU A 40 -19.49 -12.68 -9.77
CA LEU A 40 -18.30 -11.98 -9.25
C LEU A 40 -17.76 -10.92 -10.21
N PHE A 41 -17.98 -11.05 -11.53
CA PHE A 41 -17.65 -9.97 -12.46
C PHE A 41 -18.56 -8.75 -12.30
N LEU A 42 -19.87 -8.95 -12.10
CA LEU A 42 -20.81 -7.86 -11.83
C LEU A 42 -20.57 -7.22 -10.45
N LEU A 43 -20.31 -8.00 -9.40
CA LEU A 43 -20.04 -7.43 -8.07
C LEU A 43 -18.73 -6.63 -8.04
N LYS A 44 -17.72 -7.05 -8.81
CA LYS A 44 -16.44 -6.34 -8.96
C LYS A 44 -16.54 -5.10 -9.87
N LYS A 45 -17.53 -5.04 -10.78
CA LYS A 45 -17.89 -3.83 -11.53
C LYS A 45 -18.68 -2.85 -10.65
N SER A 46 -19.56 -3.33 -9.77
CA SER A 46 -20.31 -2.48 -8.83
C SER A 46 -19.43 -1.85 -7.74
N GLN A 47 -18.34 -2.50 -7.31
CA GLN A 47 -17.33 -1.87 -6.44
C GLN A 47 -16.39 -0.89 -7.16
N ALA A 48 -16.40 -0.87 -8.49
CA ALA A 48 -15.65 0.10 -9.31
C ALA A 48 -16.54 1.24 -9.85
N ALA A 49 -17.82 1.27 -9.46
CA ALA A 49 -18.81 2.24 -9.91
C ALA A 49 -19.45 3.03 -8.74
N ASP A 50 -18.90 2.92 -7.53
CA ASP A 50 -19.35 3.65 -6.34
C ASP A 50 -18.29 4.64 -5.83
N GLU A 51 -17.53 5.25 -6.73
CA GLU A 51 -16.72 6.42 -6.45
C GLU A 51 -16.77 7.37 -7.64
N GLY A 52 -17.71 8.32 -7.58
CA GLY A 52 -17.63 9.59 -8.31
C GLY A 52 -18.66 9.77 -9.42
N ASP A 53 -19.87 10.20 -9.06
CA ASP A 53 -20.62 11.15 -9.88
C ASP A 53 -20.86 12.40 -9.03
N GLY A 54 -20.28 13.50 -9.50
CA GLY A 54 -20.06 14.72 -8.74
C GLY A 54 -19.02 15.57 -9.44
N GLU A 55 -19.35 15.93 -10.67
CA GLU A 55 -18.69 16.94 -11.50
C GLU A 55 -18.38 18.20 -10.68
N ASP A 56 -17.11 18.63 -10.66
CA ASP A 56 -16.76 19.98 -11.14
C ASP A 56 -15.24 20.21 -11.23
N ALA A 57 -14.83 20.56 -12.44
CA ALA A 57 -13.81 21.54 -12.79
C ALA A 57 -12.39 21.48 -12.15
N ALA A 58 -11.47 21.13 -13.06
CA ALA A 58 -10.28 21.92 -13.39
C ALA A 58 -8.94 21.60 -12.70
N THR A 59 -8.00 21.32 -13.60
CA THR A 59 -6.54 21.53 -13.52
C THR A 59 -5.74 20.35 -13.03
N SER A 60 -5.24 19.63 -14.04
CA SER A 60 -4.19 18.62 -14.01
C SER A 60 -2.97 19.07 -13.20
N HIS A 61 -2.90 18.64 -11.95
CA HIS A 61 -1.62 18.47 -11.26
C HIS A 61 -1.06 17.11 -11.67
N GLN A 62 0.06 17.18 -12.39
CA GLN A 62 0.91 16.06 -12.75
C GLN A 62 1.39 15.39 -11.45
N GLU A 63 0.72 14.29 -11.09
CA GLU A 63 1.07 13.50 -9.92
C GLU A 63 2.37 12.75 -10.20
N ASN A 64 3.44 13.31 -9.68
CA ASN A 64 4.74 12.70 -9.60
C ASN A 64 4.62 11.51 -8.64
N THR A 65 4.37 10.32 -9.17
CA THR A 65 4.22 9.09 -8.40
C THR A 65 5.56 8.70 -7.78
N HIS A 66 5.89 9.36 -6.67
CA HIS A 66 6.88 8.85 -5.74
C HIS A 66 6.24 7.62 -5.12
N ALA A 67 6.63 6.45 -5.60
CA ALA A 67 6.32 5.18 -4.99
C ALA A 67 6.81 5.22 -3.54
N VAL A 68 5.91 5.57 -2.63
CA VAL A 68 6.13 5.46 -1.19
C VAL A 68 6.38 3.97 -0.94
N ALA A 69 7.64 3.63 -0.70
CA ALA A 69 8.04 2.28 -0.34
C ALA A 69 7.13 1.83 0.81
N LYS A 70 6.40 0.72 0.58
CA LYS A 70 5.56 0.08 1.60
C LYS A 70 6.44 -0.13 2.83
N ARG A 71 6.09 0.52 3.93
CA ARG A 71 6.74 0.30 5.23
C ARG A 71 6.65 -1.18 5.55
N ASP A 72 7.78 -1.87 5.63
CA ASP A 72 7.82 -3.23 6.14
C ASP A 72 7.47 -3.15 7.64
N PRO A 73 6.33 -3.71 8.10
CA PRO A 73 5.88 -3.56 9.49
C PRO A 73 6.84 -4.13 10.53
N LYS A 74 7.91 -4.80 10.10
CA LYS A 74 8.86 -5.53 10.94
C LYS A 74 10.05 -4.70 11.41
N VAL A 75 10.29 -3.52 10.84
CA VAL A 75 11.41 -2.66 11.26
C VAL A 75 10.86 -1.52 12.14
N PRO A 76 11.38 -1.34 13.37
CA PRO A 76 10.95 -0.24 14.22
C PRO A 76 11.34 1.11 13.58
N PRO A 77 10.43 2.10 13.60
CA PRO A 77 10.72 3.40 13.02
C PRO A 77 11.86 4.09 13.78
N THR A 78 12.73 4.76 13.04
CA THR A 78 13.84 5.53 13.60
C THR A 78 13.46 6.99 13.66
N PHE A 79 13.68 7.66 14.80
CA PHE A 79 13.46 9.10 14.94
C PHE A 79 14.80 9.83 14.90
N LEU A 80 15.00 10.64 13.88
CA LEU A 80 16.20 11.45 13.70
C LEU A 80 15.90 12.91 14.06
N PRO A 81 16.34 13.41 15.22
CA PRO A 81 16.24 14.82 15.55
C PRO A 81 17.18 15.64 14.67
N LEU A 82 16.67 16.75 14.14
CA LEU A 82 17.46 17.77 13.45
C LEU A 82 17.96 18.81 14.46
N ASP A 83 19.11 19.40 14.16
CA ASP A 83 19.67 20.49 14.96
C ASP A 83 18.67 21.65 15.02
N SER A 84 18.54 22.23 16.21
CA SER A 84 17.69 23.40 16.40
C SER A 84 18.25 24.58 15.61
N MET A 85 17.35 25.33 14.97
CA MET A 85 17.73 26.43 14.09
C MET A 85 16.85 27.65 14.36
N VAL A 86 17.46 28.83 14.25
CA VAL A 86 16.78 30.12 14.38
C VAL A 86 16.76 30.76 13.01
N VAL A 87 15.59 31.22 12.58
CA VAL A 87 15.36 31.82 11.26
C VAL A 87 14.61 33.14 11.39
N ASN A 88 14.94 34.10 10.54
CA ASN A 88 14.23 35.37 10.43
C ASN A 88 12.99 35.21 9.52
N LEU A 89 11.84 35.68 9.99
CA LEU A 89 10.56 35.62 9.28
C LEU A 89 10.40 36.83 8.36
N ALA A 90 9.58 36.70 7.32
CA ALA A 90 9.32 37.74 6.32
C ALA A 90 8.35 38.84 6.79
N ASP A 91 8.33 39.15 8.10
CA ASP A 91 7.41 40.14 8.64
C ASP A 91 7.82 41.58 8.30
N PRO A 92 6.85 42.50 8.14
CA PRO A 92 7.14 43.92 7.92
C PRO A 92 8.02 44.46 9.06
N GLY A 93 9.23 44.89 8.72
CA GLY A 93 10.20 45.44 9.67
C GLY A 93 11.30 44.47 10.13
N GLY A 94 11.30 43.20 9.72
CA GLY A 94 12.47 42.31 9.81
C GLY A 94 12.93 41.90 11.22
N ASN A 95 12.11 42.13 12.25
CA ASN A 95 12.47 41.93 13.66
C ASN A 95 11.86 40.66 14.29
N ARG A 96 11.39 39.71 13.48
CA ARG A 96 10.68 38.52 13.97
C ARG A 96 11.49 37.26 13.69
N PHE A 97 11.74 36.48 14.73
CA PHE A 97 12.54 35.25 14.63
C PHE A 97 11.72 34.05 15.12
N ALA A 98 11.94 32.90 14.49
CA ALA A 98 11.40 31.62 14.94
C ALA A 98 12.54 30.67 15.28
N GLN A 99 12.40 29.95 16.41
CA GLN A 99 13.26 28.83 16.76
C GLN A 99 12.53 27.52 16.45
N LEU A 100 13.21 26.63 15.73
CA LEU A 100 12.63 25.39 15.22
C LEU A 100 13.42 24.20 15.79
N GLY A 101 12.71 23.18 16.24
CA GLY A 101 13.23 21.84 16.50
C GLY A 101 12.37 20.84 15.75
N ILE A 102 12.96 20.08 14.83
CA ILE A 102 12.25 19.16 13.95
C ILE A 102 12.78 17.75 14.19
N THR A 103 11.89 16.77 14.33
CA THR A 103 12.27 15.35 14.43
C THR A 103 11.68 14.59 13.26
N LEU A 104 12.53 13.96 12.46
CA LEU A 104 12.11 13.17 11.30
C LEU A 104 11.84 11.73 11.74
N GLN A 105 10.65 11.22 11.43
CA GLN A 105 10.36 9.80 11.56
C GLN A 105 10.73 9.08 10.27
N LEU A 106 11.64 8.12 10.38
CA LEU A 106 12.23 7.37 9.29
C LEU A 106 11.83 5.89 9.39
N PRO A 107 11.77 5.17 8.26
CA PRO A 107 11.36 3.77 8.23
C PRO A 107 12.36 2.86 8.97
N ASP A 108 13.66 3.17 8.88
CA ASP A 108 14.75 2.39 9.46
C ASP A 108 16.00 3.26 9.68
N SER A 109 17.05 2.66 10.25
CA SER A 109 18.31 3.33 10.56
C SER A 109 19.22 3.54 9.34
N HIS A 110 19.11 2.73 8.29
CA HIS A 110 19.91 2.87 7.07
C HIS A 110 19.56 4.17 6.35
N VAL A 111 18.26 4.46 6.24
CA VAL A 111 17.77 5.73 5.70
C VAL A 111 18.23 6.91 6.55
N ALA A 112 18.35 6.74 7.88
CA ALA A 112 18.87 7.79 8.75
C ALA A 112 20.33 8.15 8.43
N ASP A 113 21.16 7.16 8.09
CA ASP A 113 22.56 7.38 7.74
C ASP A 113 22.71 8.01 6.35
N GLU A 114 21.88 7.63 5.38
CA GLU A 114 21.83 8.30 4.07
C GLU A 114 21.42 9.77 4.20
N ILE A 115 20.38 10.04 4.99
CA ILE A 115 19.88 11.40 5.21
C ILE A 115 20.94 12.28 5.87
N LYS A 116 21.77 11.74 6.78
CA LYS A 116 22.86 12.48 7.42
C LYS A 116 23.82 13.13 6.41
N VAL A 117 24.10 12.46 5.28
CA VAL A 117 24.98 12.97 4.21
C VAL A 117 24.41 14.25 3.58
N TYR A 118 23.08 14.35 3.49
CA TYR A 118 22.37 15.47 2.86
C TYR A 118 21.87 16.52 3.86
N MET A 119 22.24 16.41 5.14
CA MET A 119 21.80 17.36 6.19
C MET A 119 22.08 18.83 5.86
N PRO A 120 23.23 19.22 5.29
CA PRO A 120 23.46 20.62 4.93
C PRO A 120 22.42 21.16 3.96
N THR A 121 22.06 20.38 2.94
CA THR A 121 21.06 20.75 1.93
C THR A 121 19.65 20.80 2.53
N ILE A 122 19.29 19.82 3.35
CA ILE A 122 18.00 19.77 4.02
C ILE A 122 17.82 20.97 4.95
N ARG A 123 18.85 21.31 5.75
CA ARG A 123 18.85 22.48 6.63
C ARG A 123 18.67 23.77 5.84
N ASN A 124 19.44 23.96 4.77
CA ASN A 124 19.31 25.13 3.92
C ASN A 124 17.90 25.25 3.31
N GLY A 125 17.33 24.13 2.85
CA GLY A 125 15.96 24.09 2.33
C GLY A 125 14.94 24.52 3.39
N ILE A 126 15.04 24.00 4.61
CA ILE A 126 14.17 24.39 5.72
C ILE A 126 14.32 25.89 6.03
N LEU A 127 15.54 26.41 6.11
CA LEU A 127 15.79 27.83 6.39
C LEU A 127 15.16 28.75 5.33
N ILE A 128 15.31 28.44 4.05
CA ILE A 128 14.73 29.24 2.97
C ILE A 128 13.20 29.20 3.02
N LEU A 129 12.62 28.01 3.20
CA LEU A 129 11.16 27.83 3.22
C LEU A 129 10.51 28.54 4.41
N ILE A 130 11.14 28.49 5.59
CA ILE A 130 10.59 29.17 6.77
C ILE A 130 10.89 30.67 6.74
N SER A 131 12.01 31.11 6.14
CA SER A 131 12.30 32.54 6.02
C SER A 131 11.24 33.30 5.22
N GLN A 132 10.53 32.61 4.31
CA GLN A 132 9.43 33.17 3.53
C GLN A 132 8.09 33.20 4.29
N ARG A 133 7.99 32.60 5.48
CA ARG A 133 6.78 32.65 6.31
C ARG A 133 6.70 33.97 7.06
N THR A 134 5.49 34.48 7.19
CA THR A 134 5.11 35.54 8.14
C THR A 134 4.56 34.91 9.42
N ALA A 135 4.59 35.66 10.53
CA ALA A 135 4.08 35.19 11.83
C ALA A 135 2.55 35.17 11.93
#